data_AF-A0A1J5IIC1-F1
#
_entry.id   AF-A0A1J5IIC1-F1
#
_cell.length_a   1.000
_cell.length_b   1.000
_cell.length_c   1.000
_cell.angle_alpha   90.00
_cell.angle_beta   90.00
_cell.angle_gamma   90.00
#
_symmetry.space_group_name_H-M   'P 1'
#
loop_
_entity.id
_entity.type
_entity.pdbx_description
1 polymer ?
#
loop_
_entity_poly.entity_id
_entity_poly.type
_entity_poly.pdbx_seq_one_letter_code
_entity_poly.pdbx_strand_id
1 'polypeptide(L)' 'MTTPLSPLKRALRNSGILTLLVGALTQYQGSDLQETLTAMLFTLVVITPALWLSYRWTQKLFKSPPDDPK' A
#
# COMPACT_ATOMS: atom_id res chain seq x y z
N MET A 1 -6.98 0.48 23.63
CA MET A 1 -7.13 -0.51 22.53
C MET A 1 -7.26 0.26 21.23
N THR A 2 -6.28 0.19 20.33
CA THR A 2 -6.36 0.84 19.02
C THR A 2 -7.17 -0.03 18.08
N THR A 3 -8.31 0.47 17.59
CA THR A 3 -9.13 -0.22 16.60
C THR A 3 -8.28 -0.49 15.35
N PRO A 4 -8.22 -1.73 14.83
CA PRO A 4 -7.44 -2.01 13.62
C PRO A 4 -8.00 -1.18 12.47
N LEU A 5 -7.12 -0.40 11.81
CA LEU A 5 -7.49 0.40 10.65
C LEU A 5 -8.11 -0.50 9.56
N SER A 6 -9.13 0.02 8.87
CA SER A 6 -9.71 -0.68 7.72
C SER A 6 -8.61 -0.97 6.66
N PRO A 7 -8.72 -2.08 5.91
CA PRO A 7 -7.74 -2.44 4.87
C PRO A 7 -7.43 -1.29 3.91
N LEU A 8 -8.46 -0.54 3.53
CA LEU A 8 -8.32 0.60 2.63
C LEU A 8 -7.55 1.76 3.27
N LYS A 9 -7.85 2.10 4.52
CA LYS A 9 -7.15 3.17 5.23
C LYS A 9 -5.68 2.81 5.47
N ARG A 10 -5.39 1.54 5.72
CA ARG A 10 -4.01 1.02 5.83
C ARG A 10 -3.28 1.03 4.47
N ALA A 11 -3.97 0.67 3.39
CA ALA A 11 -3.42 0.71 2.03
C ALA A 11 -3.05 2.14 1.62
N LEU A 12 -3.99 3.09 1.75
CA LEU A 12 -3.76 4.49 1.41
C LEU A 12 -2.60 5.12 2.21
N ARG A 13 -2.51 4.84 3.51
CA ARG A 13 -1.40 5.35 4.34
C ARG A 13 -0.06 4.84 3.83
N ASN A 14 0.04 3.54 3.57
CA ASN A 14 1.30 2.91 3.21
C ASN A 14 1.69 3.23 1.76
N SER A 15 0.74 3.27 0.83
CA SER A 15 1.00 3.70 -0.54
C SER A 15 1.40 5.18 -0.60
N GLY A 16 0.77 6.05 0.21
CA GLY A 16 1.17 7.46 0.31
C GLY A 16 2.63 7.63 0.76
N ILE A 17 3.07 6.86 1.77
CA ILE A 17 4.48 6.86 2.21
C ILE A 17 5.40 6.38 1.08
N LEU A 18 5.03 5.29 0.40
CA LEU A 18 5.82 4.75 -0.72
C LEU A 18 5.89 5.74 -1.89
N THR A 19 4.80 6.43 -2.21
CA THR A 19 4.76 7.47 -3.23
C THR A 19 5.72 8.61 -2.90
N LEU A 20 5.77 9.06 -1.65
CA LEU A 20 6.73 10.09 -1.23
C LEU A 20 8.17 9.61 -1.33
N LEU A 21 8.45 8.36 -0.94
CA LEU A 21 9.78 7.76 -1.06
C LEU A 21 10.21 7.63 -2.53
N VAL A 22 9.32 7.14 -3.39
CA VAL A 22 9.59 7.04 -4.83
C VAL A 22 9.87 8.43 -5.40
N GLY A 23 9.04 9.42 -5.09
CA GLY A 23 9.24 10.80 -5.54
C GLY A 23 10.59 11.37 -5.13
N ALA A 24 10.96 11.20 -3.85
CA ALA A 24 12.26 11.64 -3.34
C ALA A 24 13.43 10.93 -4.06
N LEU A 25 13.32 9.62 -4.31
CA LEU A 25 14.35 8.84 -4.99
C LEU A 25 14.47 9.19 -6.48
N THR A 26 13.37 9.40 -7.19
CA THR A 26 13.42 9.82 -8.60
C THR A 26 14.00 11.21 -8.76
N GLN A 27 13.63 12.16 -7.89
CA GLN A 27 14.24 13.48 -7.92
C GLN A 27 15.73 13.45 -7.55
N TYR A 28 16.10 12.65 -6.54
CA TYR A 28 17.51 12.47 -6.19
C TYR A 28 18.35 11.91 -7.35
N GLN A 29 17.75 11.10 -8.23
CA GLN A 29 18.39 10.57 -9.44
C GLN A 29 18.51 11.59 -10.58
N GLY A 30 18.02 12.81 -10.40
CA GLY A 30 18.08 13.86 -11.41
C GLY A 30 17.01 13.74 -12.51
N SER A 31 15.96 12.93 -12.30
CA SER A 31 14.81 12.86 -13.21
C SER A 31 14.09 14.20 -13.28
N ASP A 32 13.45 14.47 -14.41
CA ASP A 32 12.64 15.68 -14.55
C ASP A 32 11.40 15.64 -13.64
N LEU A 33 10.80 16.81 -13.39
CA LEU A 33 9.61 16.94 -12.56
C LEU A 33 8.44 16.13 -13.12
N GLN A 34 8.26 16.11 -14.45
CA GLN A 34 7.18 15.37 -15.10
C GLN A 34 7.34 13.84 -14.89
N GLU A 35 8.55 13.33 -15.03
CA GLU A 35 8.86 11.91 -14.81
C GLU A 35 8.62 11.51 -13.36
N THR A 36 9.09 12.35 -12.42
CA THR A 36 8.91 12.15 -10.98
C THR A 36 7.42 12.11 -10.62
N LEU A 37 6.63 13.08 -11.09
CA LEU A 37 5.19 13.12 -10.83
C LEU A 37 4.46 11.91 -11.43
N THR A 38 4.86 11.49 -12.63
CA THR A 38 4.29 10.32 -13.28
C THR A 38 4.61 9.04 -12.50
N ALA A 39 5.85 8.89 -12.03
CA ALA A 39 6.26 7.77 -11.19
C ALA A 39 5.53 7.74 -9.84
N MET A 40 5.35 8.91 -9.22
CA MET A 40 4.57 9.06 -7.98
C MET A 40 3.11 8.67 -8.17
N LEU A 41 2.47 9.14 -9.24
CA LEU A 41 1.09 8.81 -9.59
C LEU A 41 0.93 7.32 -9.89
N PHE A 42 1.83 6.74 -10.69
CA PHE A 42 1.84 5.31 -10.98
C PHE A 42 1.96 4.49 -9.69
N THR A 43 2.90 4.87 -8.82
CA THR A 43 3.07 4.24 -7.50
C THR A 43 1.78 4.30 -6.70
N LEU A 44 1.14 5.47 -6.63
CA LEU A 44 -0.10 5.61 -5.85
C LEU A 44 -1.24 4.76 -6.44
N VAL A 45 -1.44 4.82 -7.75
CA VAL A 45 -2.56 4.14 -8.44
C VAL A 45 -2.39 2.62 -8.46
N VAL A 46 -1.16 2.11 -8.56
CA VAL A 46 -0.91 0.66 -8.66
C VAL A 46 -0.66 0.03 -7.30
N ILE A 47 0.11 0.67 -6.42
CA ILE A 47 0.44 0.08 -5.11
C ILE A 47 -0.75 0.12 -4.15
N THR A 48 -1.61 1.15 -4.22
CA THR A 48 -2.80 1.22 -3.35
C THR A 48 -3.72 0.00 -3.52
N PRO A 49 -4.21 -0.37 -4.73
CA PRO A 49 -5.05 -1.56 -4.89
C PRO A 49 -4.31 -2.86 -4.58
N ALA A 50 -3.01 -2.96 -4.89
CA ALA A 50 -2.21 -4.14 -4.54
C ALA A 50 -2.13 -4.35 -3.02
N LEU A 51 -1.83 -3.29 -2.26
CA LEU A 51 -1.80 -3.33 -0.79
C LEU A 51 -3.18 -3.60 -0.21
N TRP A 52 -4.23 -2.97 -0.74
CA TRP A 52 -5.60 -3.21 -0.29
C TRP A 52 -6.00 -4.67 -0.49
N LEU A 53 -5.73 -5.25 -1.65
CA LEU A 53 -6.05 -6.63 -1.95
C LEU A 53 -5.28 -7.58 -1.03
N SER A 54 -3.98 -7.34 -0.87
CA SER A 54 -3.12 -8.08 0.06
C SER A 54 -3.68 -8.06 1.49
N TYR A 55 -4.03 -6.88 2.02
CA TYR A 55 -4.61 -6.77 3.36
C TYR A 55 -5.99 -7.43 3.46
N ARG A 56 -6.83 -7.31 2.43
CA ARG A 56 -8.15 -7.94 2.40
C ARG A 56 -8.04 -9.46 2.44
N TRP A 57 -7.11 -10.05 1.70
CA TRP A 57 -6.90 -11.50 1.65
C TRP A 57 -6.26 -12.01 2.93
N THR A 58 -5.24 -11.31 3.41
CA THR A 58 -4.60 -11.60 4.69
C THR A 58 -5.63 -11.65 5.82
N GLN A 59 -6.51 -10.64 5.91
CA GLN A 59 -7.58 -10.65 6.91
C GLN A 59 -8.59 -11.79 6.75
N LYS A 60 -8.83 -12.29 5.53
CA LYS A 60 -9.66 -13.49 5.34
C LYS A 60 -8.98 -14.74 5.87
N LEU A 61 -7.69 -14.92 5.58
CA LEU A 61 -6.91 -16.08 6.04
C LEU A 61 -6.80 -16.13 7.57
N PHE A 62 -6.57 -14.99 8.22
CA PHE A 62 -6.45 -14.91 9.68
C PHE A 62 -7.79 -14.85 10.42
N LYS A 63 -8.92 -14.71 9.71
CA LYS A 63 -10.27 -14.81 10.29
C LYS A 63 -10.90 -16.20 10.11
N SER A 64 -10.32 -17.06 9.27
CA SER A 64 -10.66 -18.48 9.31
C SER A 64 -10.15 -19.05 10.63
N PRO A 65 -11.00 -19.61 11.49
CA PRO A 65 -10.53 -20.40 12.62
C PRO A 65 -9.64 -21.53 12.08
N PRO A 66 -8.61 -21.99 12.81
CA PRO A 66 -8.10 -23.32 12.56
C PRO A 66 -9.29 -24.27 12.74
N ASP A 67 -9.63 -25.05 11.71
CA ASP A 67 -10.65 -26.07 11.81
C ASP A 67 -10.35 -26.92 13.05
N ASP A 68 -11.34 -27.02 13.95
CA ASP A 68 -11.30 -27.79 15.18
C ASP A 68 -10.71 -29.19 14.90
N PRO A 69 -9.71 -29.65 15.68
CA PRO A 69 -9.29 -31.03 15.60
C PRO A 69 -10.42 -31.89 16.20
N LYS A 70 -11.13 -32.61 15.34
CA LYS A 70 -11.98 -33.74 15.75
C LYS A 70 -11.12 -34.87 16.30
#